data_AF-A0A1F9CG89-F1
#
_entry.id   AF-A0A1F9CG89-F1
#
_cell.length_a   1.000
_cell.length_b   1.000
_cell.length_c   1.000
_cell.angle_alpha   90.00
_cell.angle_beta   90.00
_cell.angle_gamma   90.00
#
_symmetry.space_group_name_H-M   'P 1'
#
loop_
_entity.id
_entity.type
_entity.pdbx_description
1 polymer ?
#
loop_
_entity_poly.entity_id
_entity_poly.type
_entity_poly.pdbx_seq_one_letter_code
_entity_poly.pdbx_strand_id
1 'polypeptide(L)' 'MIGHLTWQALDTNLPGKLFRAKVPGGWLVLWVAQQGIDVASPMAETRAEEHGLTFYPDSKHLWDGGSLP' A
#
# COMPACT_ATOMS: atom_id res chain seq x y z
N MET A 1 -15.71 1.18 18.57
CA MET A 1 -16.05 1.11 17.14
C MET A 1 -14.76 0.79 16.40
N ILE A 2 -14.64 -0.37 15.76
CA ILE A 2 -13.42 -0.73 15.02
C ILE A 2 -13.58 -0.11 13.62
N GLY A 3 -12.79 0.90 13.28
CA GLY A 3 -12.83 1.53 11.96
C GLY A 3 -12.33 0.56 10.89
N HIS A 4 -13.02 0.49 9.75
CA HIS A 4 -12.58 -0.26 8.58
C HIS A 4 -11.83 0.66 7.60
N LEU A 5 -10.66 0.23 7.13
CA LEU A 5 -9.93 0.90 6.05
C LEU A 5 -10.40 0.37 4.69
N THR A 6 -10.81 1.27 3.80
CA THR A 6 -11.13 0.94 2.42
C THR A 6 -9.91 1.19 1.53
N TRP A 7 -9.35 0.11 0.98
CA TRP A 7 -8.19 0.16 0.10
C TRP A 7 -8.60 0.28 -1.37
N GLN A 8 -7.91 1.15 -2.11
CA GLN A 8 -8.04 1.35 -3.55
C GLN A 8 -6.75 0.95 -4.24
N ALA A 9 -6.82 0.08 -5.23
CA ALA A 9 -5.67 -0.25 -6.07
C ALA A 9 -5.30 0.96 -6.97
N LEU A 10 -4.01 1.14 -7.20
CA LEU A 10 -3.46 2.16 -8.09
C LEU A 10 -2.69 1.50 -9.21
N ASP A 11 -2.77 2.08 -10.41
CA ASP A 11 -1.89 1.72 -11.51
C ASP A 11 -0.46 2.15 -11.19
N THR A 12 0.50 1.25 -11.43
CA THR A 12 1.91 1.50 -11.20
C THR A 12 2.76 0.79 -12.26
N ASN A 13 3.91 1.38 -12.56
CA ASN A 13 4.94 0.78 -13.40
C ASN A 13 6.04 0.08 -12.56
N LEU A 14 5.91 0.06 -11.23
CA LEU A 14 6.81 -0.66 -10.35
C LEU A 14 6.46 -2.15 -10.34
N PRO A 15 7.45 -3.05 -10.12
CA PRO A 15 7.17 -4.47 -9.95
C PRO A 15 6.38 -4.67 -8.64
N GLY A 16 5.08 -4.89 -8.73
CA GLY A 16 4.21 -5.02 -7.55
C GLY A 16 2.81 -4.47 -7.74
N LYS A 17 2.05 -4.51 -6.65
CA LYS A 17 0.74 -3.88 -6.54
C LYS A 17 0.82 -2.71 -5.57
N LEU A 18 0.21 -1.59 -5.95
CA LEU A 18 0.14 -0.40 -5.13
C LEU A 18 -1.31 -0.18 -4.69
N PHE A 19 -1.50 0.07 -3.40
CA PHE A 19 -2.80 0.36 -2.81
C PHE A 19 -2.72 1.65 -2.00
N ARG A 20 -3.86 2.33 -1.87
CA ARG A 20 -4.00 3.44 -0.91
C ARG A 20 -5.31 3.36 -0.15
N ALA A 21 -5.31 3.83 1.10
CA ALA A 21 -6.53 4.04 1.88
C ALA A 21 -6.56 5.48 2.38
N LYS A 22 -7.73 6.12 2.30
CA LYS A 22 -7.90 7.49 2.81
C LYS A 22 -7.94 7.45 4.33
N VAL A 23 -7.17 8.32 4.96
CA VAL A 23 -7.10 8.46 6.42
C VAL A 23 -7.16 9.94 6.81
N PRO A 24 -7.40 10.25 8.09
CA PRO A 24 -7.19 11.60 8.63
C PRO A 24 -5.85 12.18 8.17
N GLY A 25 -5.88 13.29 7.44
CA GLY A 25 -4.69 14.07 7.06
C GLY A 25 -3.95 13.58 5.83
N GLY A 26 -4.43 12.55 5.13
CA GLY A 26 -3.79 12.08 3.91
C GLY A 26 -4.18 10.66 3.52
N TRP A 27 -3.18 9.89 3.11
CA TRP A 27 -3.34 8.54 2.61
C TRP A 27 -2.32 7.61 3.25
N LEU A 28 -2.76 6.42 3.63
CA LEU A 28 -1.85 5.29 3.77
C LEU A 28 -1.60 4.71 2.39
N VAL A 29 -0.35 4.48 2.05
CA VAL A 29 0.06 3.88 0.77
C VAL A 29 0.80 2.59 1.09
N LEU A 30 0.31 1.50 0.53
CA LEU A 30 0.85 0.15 0.68
C LEU A 30 1.36 -0.32 -0.68
N TRP A 31 2.64 -0.66 -0.75
CA TRP A 31 3.24 -1.36 -1.87
C TRP A 31 3.50 -2.81 -1.50
N VAL A 32 3.10 -3.71 -2.38
CA VAL A 32 3.25 -5.16 -2.24
C VAL A 32 4.08 -5.65 -3.41
N ALA A 33 5.27 -6.19 -3.15
CA ALA A 33 6.11 -6.76 -4.20
C ALA A 33 5.38 -7.91 -4.91
N GLN A 34 5.50 -7.96 -6.24
CA GLN A 34 5.04 -9.12 -7.00
C GLN A 34 6.16 -10.15 -7.00
N GLN A 35 5.92 -11.32 -6.40
CA GLN A 35 6.91 -12.39 -6.44
C GLN A 35 7.14 -12.83 -7.90
N GLY A 36 8.39 -12.74 -8.35
CA GLY A 36 8.85 -13.50 -9.50
C GLY A 36 9.00 -14.95 -9.06
N ILE A 37 8.24 -15.86 -9.67
CA ILE A 37 8.50 -17.29 -9.51
C ILE A 37 9.79 -17.58 -10.29
N ASP A 38 10.94 -17.54 -9.63
CA ASP A 38 12.18 -18.08 -10.16
C ASP A 38 12.07 -19.62 -10.12
N VAL A 39 11.43 -20.23 -11.12
CA VAL A 39 11.33 -21.69 -11.30
C VAL A 39 12.68 -22.40 -11.52
N ALA A 40 13.80 -21.69 -11.40
CA ALA A 40 15.13 -22.17 -11.76
C ALA A 40 16.08 -22.42 -10.58
N SER A 41 15.72 -22.05 -9.33
CA SER A 41 16.62 -22.26 -8.19
C SER A 41 16.06 -23.30 -7.21
N PRO A 42 16.65 -24.51 -7.13
CA PRO A 42 16.24 -25.56 -6.18
C PRO A 42 16.59 -25.23 -4.72
N MET A 43 17.08 -24.01 -4.44
CA MET A 43 17.33 -23.46 -3.11
C MET A 43 16.53 -22.18 -2.87
N ALA A 44 15.26 -22.16 -3.29
CA ALA A 44 14.34 -21.08 -2.94
C ALA A 44 14.01 -21.16 -1.43
N GLU A 45 14.91 -20.63 -0.60
CA GLU A 45 14.50 -20.12 0.71
C GLU A 45 13.31 -19.21 0.47
N THR A 46 12.22 -19.47 1.20
CA THR A 46 10.95 -18.75 1.15
C THR A 46 11.23 -17.25 1.14
N ARG A 47 11.25 -16.62 -0.05
CA ARG A 47 11.52 -15.18 -0.14
C ARG A 47 10.40 -14.50 0.63
N ALA A 48 10.77 -13.87 1.75
CA ALA A 48 9.86 -13.08 2.54
C ALA A 48 9.18 -12.07 1.61
N GLU A 49 7.87 -11.97 1.68
CA GLU A 49 7.14 -10.99 0.90
C GLU A 49 7.63 -9.58 1.28
N GLU A 50 8.21 -8.87 0.32
CA GLU A 50 8.63 -7.49 0.54
C GLU A 50 7.40 -6.57 0.43
N HIS A 51 7.07 -5.94 1.55
CA HIS A 51 5.96 -4.99 1.64
C HIS A 51 6.46 -3.66 2.20
N GLY A 52 5.94 -2.56 1.68
CA GLY A 52 6.24 -1.21 2.16
C GLY A 52 4.97 -0.46 2.50
N LEU A 53 4.89 0.08 3.72
CA LEU A 53 3.79 0.95 4.15
C LEU A 53 4.34 2.34 4.45
N THR A 54 3.72 3.37 3.87
CA THR A 54 4.07 4.77 4.16
C THR A 54 2.83 5.65 4.30
N PHE A 55 2.98 6.76 5.02
CA PHE A 55 1.98 7.81 5.10
C PHE A 55 2.32 8.91 4.10
N TYR A 56 1.38 9.19 3.20
CA TYR A 56 1.45 10.30 2.26
C TYR A 56 0.52 11.42 2.74
N PRO A 57 1.06 12.54 3.25
CA PRO A 57 0.22 13.62 3.77
C PRO A 57 -0.59 14.26 2.64
N ASP A 58 -1.75 14.79 2.98
CA ASP A 58 -2.50 15.66 2.08
C ASP A 58 -1.68 16.92 1.80
N SER A 59 -1.04 16.96 0.62
CA SER A 59 -0.12 18.03 0.23
C SER A 59 -0.79 19.40 0.12
N LYS A 60 -2.12 19.42 -0.04
CA LYS A 60 -2.88 20.66 -0.09
C LYS A 60 -3.42 21.07 1.29
N HIS A 61 -3.19 20.27 2.33
CA HIS A 61 -3.69 20.48 3.69
C HIS A 61 -5.20 20.81 3.72
N LEU A 62 -5.97 20.20 2.81
CA LEU A 62 -7.42 20.43 2.69
C LEU A 62 -8.21 19.58 3.68
N TRP A 63 -7.56 18.61 4.33
CA TRP A 63 -8.19 17.84 5.38
C TRP A 63 -8.50 18.69 6.62
N ASP A 64 -9.78 18.71 6.99
CA ASP A 64 -10.37 19.56 8.01
C ASP A 64 -10.64 18.85 9.34
N GLY A 65 -10.25 17.57 9.48
CA GLY A 65 -10.55 16.79 10.67
C GLY A 65 -11.85 15.98 10.61
N GLY A 66 -12.77 16.26 9.67
CA GLY A 66 -14.13 15.73 9.68
C GLY A 66 -14.54 14.85 8.49
N SER A 67 -13.65 14.64 7.53
CA SER A 67 -14.02 14.15 6.19
C SER A 67 -13.88 12.63 5.97
N LEU A 68 -14.06 11.83 7.03
CA LEU A 68 -14.28 10.38 6.92
C LEU A 68 -15.64 10.00 7.49
N PRO A 69 -16.40 9.12 6.80
CA PRO A 69 -17.70 8.62 7.28
C PRO A 69 -17.59 7.71 8.50
#